data_AF-A0A7S4DVB4-F1
#
_entry.id   AF-A0A7S4DVB4-F1
#
_cell.length_a   1.000
_cell.length_b   1.000
_cell.length_c   1.000
_cell.angle_alpha   90.00
_cell.angle_beta   90.00
_cell.angle_gamma   90.00
#
_symmetry.space_group_name_H-M   'P 1'
#
loop_
_entity.id
_entity.type
_entity.pdbx_description
1 polymer ?
#
loop_
_entity_poly.entity_id
_entity_poly.type
_entity_poly.pdbx_seq_one_letter_code
_entity_poly.pdbx_strand_id
1 'polypeptide(L)'
;MSSKSLRNHRGCYQMLSEMLMRCNATKAVLRLTLLALVCASIYMLAHILSPRFGGVVVCHLRPSSYASSSSSSSLSFGMVQGEDDDDDDEEEEQYPLIDPWPENWLRINRSRVVVAGHSNAADFAHQVHIAYSSLVNGACIFAGQPFHCAVQRFEEDPLVEAGSFERESYNVPNCPDCPRGKALVYDHCKNMPHVIDVGMLPDYPRRICGPDGKPGCLDGVDNLRKPNQRVYLQRGTMDKCYRKGSVAAVEGLYAQLLDHPSKQILFNNTIPLHHTIPHEGNEVAPSYDGPRECFKHTFFEDADDDDLQPKAGIFEDHKYRFTQHRFGGFDPLVGTNKFGWLYVPSACINKSETCGLFVYFRPCGGGSGVNDANLDEFDTWAENNRIVILNPVVGKNKCFLKYRGCTEVARGCWDGYGQLGSDYALQSGKHMMFAGNILKGFLDAYGV
;
A
#
# COMPACT_ATOMS: atom_id res chain seq x y z
N MET A 1 -67.85 -39.08 5.89
CA MET A 1 -68.77 -38.63 4.82
C MET A 1 -68.22 -37.32 4.27
N SER A 2 -67.29 -37.33 3.31
CA SER A 2 -67.45 -37.33 1.84
C SER A 2 -68.18 -36.12 1.24
N SER A 3 -67.42 -35.20 0.62
CA SER A 3 -67.46 -34.84 -0.84
C SER A 3 -66.48 -33.67 -1.07
N LYS A 4 -65.43 -33.77 -1.93
CA LYS A 4 -65.38 -33.56 -3.41
C LYS A 4 -66.04 -32.22 -3.82
N SER A 5 -65.53 -31.36 -4.68
CA SER A 5 -64.41 -31.27 -5.63
C SER A 5 -64.61 -29.93 -6.37
N LEU A 6 -63.56 -29.19 -6.74
CA LEU A 6 -63.49 -28.48 -8.03
C LEU A 6 -62.08 -27.95 -8.31
N ARG A 7 -61.52 -28.43 -9.44
CA ARG A 7 -60.27 -28.01 -10.07
C ARG A 7 -60.51 -26.81 -11.02
N ASN A 8 -59.38 -26.22 -11.42
CA ASN A 8 -59.10 -25.43 -12.65
C ASN A 8 -59.15 -23.89 -12.52
N HIS A 9 -57.97 -23.26 -12.38
CA HIS A 9 -57.24 -22.59 -13.49
C HIS A 9 -56.02 -21.83 -12.93
N ARG A 10 -54.83 -22.44 -13.03
CA ARG A 10 -53.55 -21.72 -13.06
C ARG A 10 -53.31 -21.29 -14.50
N GLY A 11 -53.16 -20.00 -14.74
CA GLY A 11 -52.77 -19.44 -16.04
C GLY A 11 -53.57 -18.21 -16.44
N CYS A 12 -53.38 -17.08 -15.75
CA CYS A 12 -53.71 -15.73 -16.29
C CYS A 12 -53.20 -14.53 -15.45
N TYR A 13 -52.27 -14.73 -14.50
CA TYR A 13 -51.76 -13.63 -13.64
C TYR A 13 -50.31 -13.21 -13.90
N GLN A 14 -49.70 -13.68 -14.99
CA GLN A 14 -48.29 -13.40 -15.31
C GLN A 14 -48.05 -12.67 -16.64
N MET A 15 -49.09 -12.05 -17.22
CA MET A 15 -48.97 -11.18 -18.40
C MET A 15 -49.50 -9.75 -18.21
N LEU A 16 -50.20 -9.44 -17.11
CA LEU A 16 -50.74 -8.09 -16.85
C LEU A 16 -49.80 -7.17 -16.04
N SER A 17 -48.76 -7.72 -15.40
CA SER A 17 -47.75 -6.92 -14.68
C SER A 17 -46.72 -6.28 -15.63
N GLU A 18 -46.45 -6.91 -16.79
CA GLU A 18 -45.42 -6.44 -17.73
C GLU A 18 -45.90 -5.34 -18.69
N MET A 19 -47.22 -5.17 -18.93
CA MET A 19 -47.74 -4.08 -19.77
C MET A 19 -47.91 -2.74 -19.03
N LEU A 20 -48.14 -2.75 -17.71
CA LEU A 20 -48.35 -1.51 -16.93
C LEU A 20 -47.04 -0.78 -16.57
N MET A 21 -45.90 -1.49 -16.49
CA MET A 21 -44.59 -0.89 -16.21
C MET A 21 -43.97 -0.16 -17.43
N ARG A 22 -44.30 -0.57 -18.66
CA ARG A 22 -43.77 0.06 -19.88
C ARG A 22 -44.46 1.38 -20.28
N CYS A 23 -45.60 1.73 -19.68
CA CYS A 23 -46.37 2.92 -20.05
C CYS A 23 -46.00 4.18 -19.23
N ASN A 24 -45.39 4.02 -18.04
CA ASN A 24 -44.97 5.16 -17.18
C ASN A 24 -43.59 5.71 -17.52
N ALA A 25 -42.67 4.88 -18.04
CA ALA A 25 -41.33 5.33 -18.42
C ALA A 25 -41.37 6.33 -19.60
N THR A 26 -42.28 6.15 -20.56
CA THR A 26 -42.36 6.97 -21.77
C THR A 26 -42.88 8.39 -21.50
N LYS A 27 -43.76 8.57 -20.50
CA LYS A 27 -44.28 9.91 -20.11
C LYS A 27 -43.28 10.71 -19.26
N ALA A 28 -42.44 10.04 -18.47
CA ALA A 28 -41.39 10.67 -17.69
C ALA A 28 -40.24 11.16 -18.59
N VAL A 29 -39.83 10.35 -19.57
CA VAL A 29 -38.81 10.73 -20.56
C VAL A 29 -39.30 11.92 -21.40
N LEU A 30 -40.56 11.93 -21.87
CA LEU A 30 -41.09 13.06 -22.65
C LEU A 30 -41.11 14.39 -21.88
N ARG A 31 -41.41 14.37 -20.56
CA ARG A 31 -41.41 15.57 -19.70
C ARG A 31 -40.00 16.09 -19.42
N LEU A 32 -39.03 15.21 -19.20
CA LEU A 32 -37.62 15.58 -19.00
C LEU A 32 -36.98 16.14 -20.29
N THR A 33 -37.35 15.58 -21.45
CA THR A 33 -36.84 16.05 -22.74
C THR A 33 -37.43 17.42 -23.11
N LEU A 34 -38.71 17.68 -22.82
CA LEU A 34 -39.32 19.01 -22.99
C LEU A 34 -38.71 20.05 -22.05
N LEU A 35 -38.45 19.71 -20.78
CA LEU A 35 -37.80 20.65 -19.84
C LEU A 35 -36.37 20.99 -20.29
N ALA A 36 -35.60 20.00 -20.75
CA ALA A 36 -34.25 20.21 -21.26
C ALA A 36 -34.23 21.10 -22.52
N LEU A 37 -35.20 20.93 -23.42
CA LEU A 37 -35.35 21.77 -24.62
C LEU A 37 -35.76 23.20 -24.28
N VAL A 38 -36.62 23.41 -23.28
CA VAL A 38 -37.01 24.75 -22.80
C VAL A 38 -35.83 25.44 -22.09
N CYS A 39 -35.07 24.74 -21.27
CA CYS A 39 -33.85 25.28 -20.65
C CYS A 39 -32.78 25.62 -21.68
N ALA A 40 -32.56 24.77 -22.69
CA ALA A 40 -31.59 25.03 -23.76
C ALA A 40 -31.98 26.23 -24.63
N SER A 41 -33.28 26.43 -24.89
CA SER A 41 -33.76 27.58 -25.67
C SER A 41 -33.75 28.90 -24.88
N ILE A 42 -33.97 28.86 -23.55
CA ILE A 42 -33.76 30.02 -22.68
C ILE A 42 -32.27 30.39 -22.57
N TYR A 43 -31.37 29.40 -22.48
CA TYR A 43 -29.92 29.60 -22.43
C TYR A 43 -29.37 30.18 -23.75
N MET A 44 -29.86 29.69 -24.89
CA MET A 44 -29.54 30.24 -26.22
C MET A 44 -30.05 31.69 -26.40
N LEU A 45 -31.26 32.01 -25.92
CA LEU A 45 -31.76 33.39 -25.94
C LEU A 45 -30.94 34.33 -25.04
N ALA A 46 -30.48 33.85 -23.88
CA ALA A 46 -29.64 34.63 -22.97
C ALA A 46 -28.24 34.93 -23.54
N HIS A 47 -27.67 34.03 -24.34
CA HIS A 47 -26.40 34.25 -25.04
C HIS A 47 -26.50 35.15 -26.27
N ILE A 48 -27.65 35.18 -26.95
CA ILE A 48 -27.86 36.07 -28.12
C ILE A 48 -28.13 37.53 -27.68
N LEU A 49 -28.63 37.77 -26.46
CA LEU A 49 -29.07 39.08 -25.99
C LEU A 49 -28.09 39.83 -25.06
N SER A 50 -26.86 39.34 -24.84
CA SER A 50 -25.90 40.04 -23.96
C SER A 50 -24.43 39.88 -24.40
N PRO A 51 -23.88 40.87 -25.13
CA PRO A 51 -22.44 41.02 -25.25
C PRO A 51 -21.99 42.05 -24.20
N ARG A 52 -21.70 41.59 -22.98
CA ARG A 52 -20.75 42.15 -21.99
C ARG A 52 -21.14 41.81 -20.55
N PHE A 53 -20.10 41.50 -19.76
CA PHE A 53 -20.05 41.19 -18.32
C PHE A 53 -20.31 39.72 -17.93
N GLY A 54 -19.23 39.08 -17.47
CA GLY A 54 -19.21 37.75 -16.87
C GLY A 54 -19.58 37.81 -15.39
N GLY A 55 -20.60 37.02 -15.02
CA GLY A 55 -21.03 36.74 -13.66
C GLY A 55 -22.20 35.76 -13.72
N VAL A 56 -22.10 34.62 -13.04
CA VAL A 56 -23.16 33.60 -13.01
C VAL A 56 -24.16 33.92 -11.90
N VAL A 57 -25.43 34.08 -12.26
CA VAL A 57 -26.57 34.23 -11.33
C VAL A 57 -27.15 32.85 -11.04
N VAL A 58 -27.24 32.46 -9.76
CA VAL A 58 -27.94 31.25 -9.32
C VAL A 58 -29.29 31.64 -8.71
N CYS A 59 -30.40 31.14 -9.29
CA CYS A 59 -31.74 31.32 -8.76
C CYS A 59 -32.05 30.29 -7.66
N HIS A 60 -32.42 30.76 -6.46
CA HIS A 60 -33.02 29.91 -5.42
C HIS A 60 -34.54 29.85 -5.56
N LEU A 61 -35.10 28.63 -5.60
CA LEU A 61 -36.53 28.37 -5.39
C LEU A 61 -36.68 27.62 -4.05
N ARG A 62 -37.33 28.25 -3.07
CA ARG A 62 -37.84 27.59 -1.85
C ARG A 62 -39.34 27.31 -2.01
N PRO A 63 -39.82 26.12 -1.60
CA PRO A 63 -41.19 25.97 -1.14
C PRO A 63 -41.23 25.59 0.35
N SER A 64 -42.12 26.28 1.07
CA SER A 64 -42.46 26.03 2.48
C SER A 64 -43.50 24.92 2.63
N SER A 65 -43.21 23.97 3.52
CA SER A 65 -44.09 23.27 4.48
C SER A 65 -45.51 22.85 4.08
N TYR A 66 -45.79 21.54 4.12
CA TYR A 66 -46.93 20.95 4.87
C TYR A 66 -46.68 19.45 5.12
N ALA A 67 -46.95 19.01 6.35
CA ALA A 67 -46.67 17.68 6.89
C ALA A 67 -47.75 16.62 6.56
N SER A 68 -47.35 15.35 6.43
CA SER A 68 -47.97 14.21 7.16
C SER A 68 -47.23 12.89 6.86
N SER A 69 -47.22 12.05 7.89
CA SER A 69 -46.52 10.78 8.08
C SER A 69 -46.94 9.63 7.16
N SER A 70 -45.99 8.82 6.70
CA SER A 70 -45.94 7.37 7.00
C SER A 70 -44.73 6.70 6.30
N SER A 71 -44.20 5.71 7.00
CA SER A 71 -43.01 4.91 6.71
C SER A 71 -43.06 4.13 5.39
N SER A 72 -41.98 4.18 4.60
CA SER A 72 -41.31 3.00 4.03
C SER A 72 -40.07 3.40 3.22
N SER A 73 -38.93 2.86 3.65
CA SER A 73 -37.75 2.45 2.88
C SER A 73 -37.52 3.11 1.50
N SER A 74 -36.54 4.01 1.42
CA SER A 74 -35.92 4.43 0.17
C SER A 74 -34.40 4.31 0.25
N LEU A 75 -33.84 3.56 -0.70
CA LEU A 75 -32.43 3.49 -1.07
C LEU A 75 -31.79 4.88 -1.11
N SER A 76 -30.76 5.09 -0.31
CA SER A 76 -29.84 6.23 -0.44
C SER A 76 -28.91 5.97 -1.63
N PHE A 77 -29.17 6.65 -2.75
CA PHE A 77 -28.12 6.97 -3.70
C PHE A 77 -27.30 8.13 -3.10
N GLY A 78 -26.18 7.78 -2.46
CA GLY A 78 -25.16 8.77 -2.11
C GLY A 78 -24.53 9.29 -3.39
N MET A 79 -24.71 10.58 -3.66
CA MET A 79 -23.80 11.29 -4.55
C MET A 79 -22.42 11.23 -3.92
N VAL A 80 -21.43 10.73 -4.66
CA VAL A 80 -20.02 10.90 -4.34
C VAL A 80 -19.74 12.39 -4.43
N GLN A 81 -19.78 13.07 -3.29
CA GLN A 81 -18.99 14.29 -3.11
C GLN A 81 -17.54 13.86 -3.30
N GLY A 82 -16.78 14.60 -4.10
CA GLY A 82 -15.32 14.50 -4.02
C GLY A 82 -14.94 14.75 -2.57
N GLU A 83 -14.16 13.85 -1.99
CA GLU A 83 -13.36 14.19 -0.82
C GLU A 83 -12.50 15.37 -1.27
N ASP A 84 -12.80 16.55 -0.72
CA ASP A 84 -12.01 17.76 -0.95
C ASP A 84 -10.59 17.47 -0.40
N ASP A 85 -9.55 17.79 -1.18
CA ASP A 85 -8.13 17.67 -0.80
C ASP A 85 -7.75 18.63 0.37
N ASP A 86 -8.71 19.38 0.93
CA ASP A 86 -8.50 20.43 1.93
C ASP A 86 -8.21 19.89 3.35
N ASP A 87 -8.69 18.70 3.71
CA ASP A 87 -8.46 18.10 5.04
C ASP A 87 -7.02 17.55 5.21
N ASP A 88 -6.39 17.11 4.11
CA ASP A 88 -5.01 16.59 4.13
C ASP A 88 -3.98 17.70 4.40
N ASP A 89 -4.24 18.93 3.95
CA ASP A 89 -3.33 20.07 4.10
C ASP A 89 -3.22 20.55 5.57
N GLU A 90 -4.32 20.51 6.34
CA GLU A 90 -4.31 20.90 7.77
C GLU A 90 -3.53 19.90 8.65
N GLU A 91 -3.64 18.59 8.37
CA GLU A 91 -2.87 17.56 9.07
C GLU A 91 -1.37 17.65 8.77
N GLU A 92 -1.02 17.98 7.53
CA GLU A 92 0.38 18.12 7.12
C GLU A 92 1.07 19.31 7.79
N GLU A 93 0.34 20.36 8.16
CA GLU A 93 0.92 21.55 8.81
C GLU A 93 1.13 21.42 10.32
N GLN A 94 0.53 20.43 10.97
CA GLN A 94 0.63 20.20 12.42
C GLN A 94 2.08 19.97 12.89
N TYR A 95 2.91 19.36 12.05
CA TYR A 95 4.26 18.93 12.44
C TYR A 95 5.36 19.82 11.85
N PRO A 96 6.46 20.04 12.60
CA PRO A 96 7.56 20.88 12.13
C PRO A 96 8.18 20.38 10.82
N LEU A 97 8.28 21.27 9.83
CA LEU A 97 8.98 21.01 8.58
C LEU A 97 10.50 21.16 8.78
N ILE A 98 11.24 20.10 8.49
CA ILE A 98 12.70 20.07 8.51
C ILE A 98 13.27 20.07 7.08
N ASP A 99 13.11 21.18 6.36
CA ASP A 99 13.73 21.36 5.04
C ASP A 99 14.42 22.75 4.92
N PRO A 100 15.74 22.82 4.66
CA PRO A 100 16.67 21.70 4.57
C PRO A 100 16.80 20.93 5.90
N TRP A 101 17.27 19.70 5.80
CA TRP A 101 17.60 18.88 6.96
C TRP A 101 18.63 19.59 7.85
N PRO A 102 18.37 19.72 9.18
CA PRO A 102 19.25 20.50 10.05
C PRO A 102 20.66 19.93 10.13
N GLU A 103 21.67 20.79 9.96
CA GLU A 103 23.06 20.39 10.17
C GLU A 103 23.27 19.97 11.63
N ASN A 104 24.18 19.02 11.84
CA ASN A 104 24.57 18.56 13.16
C ASN A 104 23.43 18.03 14.07
N TRP A 105 22.37 17.49 13.48
CA TRP A 105 21.22 17.03 14.25
C TRP A 105 21.32 15.58 14.73
N LEU A 106 21.66 14.64 13.84
CA LEU A 106 21.63 13.21 14.11
C LEU A 106 22.98 12.53 13.86
N ARG A 107 23.16 11.33 14.45
CA ARG A 107 24.23 10.37 14.13
C ARG A 107 23.62 9.00 13.89
N ILE A 108 23.56 8.59 12.63
CA ILE A 108 22.95 7.32 12.22
C ILE A 108 24.04 6.29 11.93
N ASN A 109 24.02 5.15 12.62
CA ASN A 109 24.96 4.07 12.33
C ASN A 109 24.59 3.41 10.99
N ARG A 110 25.47 3.53 9.99
CA ARG A 110 25.27 2.95 8.65
C ARG A 110 25.22 1.41 8.63
N SER A 111 25.56 0.75 9.74
CA SER A 111 25.47 -0.70 9.92
C SER A 111 24.19 -1.15 10.64
N ARG A 112 23.30 -0.21 10.98
CA ARG A 112 22.01 -0.45 11.66
C ARG A 112 20.89 0.25 10.89
N VAL A 113 20.71 -0.12 9.62
CA VAL A 113 19.62 0.38 8.77
C VAL A 113 18.68 -0.77 8.42
N VAL A 114 17.41 -0.67 8.80
CA VAL A 114 16.40 -1.71 8.58
C VAL A 114 15.23 -1.12 7.83
N VAL A 115 14.67 -1.85 6.87
CA VAL A 115 13.43 -1.46 6.16
C VAL A 115 12.26 -2.31 6.62
N ALA A 116 11.04 -1.79 6.54
CA ALA A 116 9.86 -2.57 6.89
C ALA A 116 8.62 -2.14 6.11
N GLY A 117 7.63 -3.03 6.12
CA GLY A 117 6.30 -2.72 5.62
C GLY A 117 5.33 -3.86 5.89
N HIS A 118 4.05 -3.57 5.68
CA HIS A 118 2.97 -4.55 5.75
C HIS A 118 2.27 -4.70 4.39
N SER A 119 1.91 -5.94 4.03
CA SER A 119 1.19 -6.22 2.79
C SER A 119 1.99 -5.81 1.55
N ASN A 120 1.39 -5.09 0.60
CA ASN A 120 2.10 -4.53 -0.56
C ASN A 120 3.36 -3.73 -0.18
N ALA A 121 3.34 -3.03 0.96
CA ALA A 121 4.51 -2.31 1.43
C ALA A 121 5.60 -3.24 1.97
N ALA A 122 5.24 -4.43 2.47
CA ALA A 122 6.18 -5.49 2.82
C ALA A 122 6.88 -6.03 1.57
N ASP A 123 6.12 -6.23 0.48
CA ASP A 123 6.67 -6.63 -0.82
C ASP A 123 7.69 -5.58 -1.30
N PHE A 124 7.32 -4.29 -1.23
CA PHE A 124 8.22 -3.21 -1.60
C PHE A 124 9.45 -3.11 -0.68
N ALA A 125 9.28 -3.17 0.64
CA ALA A 125 10.37 -3.14 1.61
C ALA A 125 11.36 -4.28 1.37
N HIS A 126 10.86 -5.48 1.08
CA HIS A 126 11.67 -6.63 0.69
C HIS A 126 12.52 -6.35 -0.55
N GLN A 127 11.95 -5.70 -1.58
CA GLN A 127 12.70 -5.30 -2.76
C GLN A 127 13.76 -4.24 -2.44
N VAL A 128 13.44 -3.24 -1.62
CA VAL A 128 14.39 -2.21 -1.18
C VAL A 128 15.58 -2.83 -0.46
N HIS A 129 15.34 -3.80 0.43
CA HIS A 129 16.41 -4.50 1.13
C HIS A 129 17.38 -5.20 0.17
N ILE A 130 16.86 -5.91 -0.83
CA ILE A 130 17.70 -6.61 -1.82
C ILE A 130 18.44 -5.60 -2.72
N ALA A 131 17.70 -4.65 -3.29
CA ALA A 131 18.23 -3.72 -4.28
C ALA A 131 19.26 -2.75 -3.69
N TYR A 132 19.07 -2.31 -2.45
CA TYR A 132 19.94 -1.38 -1.73
C TYR A 132 20.68 -2.06 -0.56
N SER A 133 21.03 -3.33 -0.70
CA SER A 133 21.68 -4.13 0.36
C SER A 133 23.05 -3.59 0.82
N SER A 134 23.67 -2.66 0.07
CA SER A 134 24.86 -1.94 0.54
C SER A 134 24.54 -0.87 1.59
N LEU A 135 23.30 -0.39 1.64
CA LEU A 135 22.80 0.66 2.54
C LEU A 135 21.86 0.10 3.62
N VAL A 136 21.23 -1.04 3.37
CA VAL A 136 20.24 -1.67 4.24
C VAL A 136 20.81 -2.99 4.79
N ASN A 137 20.71 -3.16 6.10
CA ASN A 137 21.23 -4.29 6.88
C ASN A 137 20.14 -5.23 7.38
N GLY A 138 18.87 -4.95 7.11
CA GLY A 138 17.82 -5.86 7.50
C GLY A 138 16.46 -5.47 7.01
N ALA A 139 15.50 -6.38 7.21
CA ALA A 139 14.13 -6.14 6.83
C ALA A 139 13.13 -6.78 7.79
N CYS A 140 12.01 -6.10 8.05
CA CYS A 140 10.86 -6.65 8.73
C CYS A 140 9.67 -6.73 7.77
N ILE A 141 9.30 -7.95 7.39
CA ILE A 141 8.31 -8.23 6.34
C ILE A 141 7.05 -8.82 6.98
N PHE A 142 6.01 -8.00 7.09
CA PHE A 142 4.72 -8.40 7.64
C PHE A 142 3.75 -8.74 6.50
N ALA A 143 3.44 -10.03 6.31
CA ALA A 143 2.57 -10.54 5.26
C ALA A 143 3.00 -10.10 3.84
N GLY A 144 4.22 -10.46 3.44
CA GLY A 144 4.75 -10.22 2.09
C GLY A 144 4.81 -11.47 1.19
N GLN A 145 5.32 -11.28 -0.01
CA GLN A 145 5.60 -12.30 -1.01
C GLN A 145 7.02 -12.16 -1.59
N PRO A 146 7.54 -13.19 -2.27
CA PRO A 146 8.93 -13.21 -2.74
C PRO A 146 9.26 -12.10 -3.75
N PHE A 147 10.55 -11.76 -3.80
CA PHE A 147 11.12 -10.82 -4.75
C PHE A 147 10.73 -11.15 -6.19
N HIS A 148 10.48 -10.10 -6.98
CA HIS A 148 10.14 -10.19 -8.40
C HIS A 148 8.83 -10.95 -8.73
N CYS A 149 7.92 -11.04 -7.76
CA CYS A 149 6.55 -11.42 -8.01
C CYS A 149 5.78 -10.18 -8.51
N ALA A 150 5.68 -9.97 -9.84
CA ALA A 150 4.96 -8.85 -10.47
C ALA A 150 3.57 -9.22 -11.03
N VAL A 151 2.54 -8.43 -10.70
CA VAL A 151 1.20 -8.60 -11.28
C VAL A 151 1.17 -8.25 -12.78
N GLN A 152 2.03 -7.31 -13.19
CA GLN A 152 2.07 -6.85 -14.56
C GLN A 152 2.78 -7.86 -15.45
N ARG A 153 2.13 -8.28 -16.55
CA ARG A 153 2.78 -9.09 -17.58
C ARG A 153 3.69 -8.19 -18.41
N PHE A 154 4.96 -8.55 -18.45
CA PHE A 154 5.93 -8.03 -19.41
C PHE A 154 6.07 -8.99 -20.61
N GLU A 155 6.60 -8.47 -21.72
CA GLU A 155 6.72 -9.25 -22.96
C GLU A 155 7.58 -10.51 -22.79
N GLU A 156 8.61 -10.42 -21.95
CA GLU A 156 9.57 -11.49 -21.66
C GLU A 156 9.12 -12.45 -20.54
N ASP A 157 7.99 -12.17 -19.88
CA ASP A 157 7.55 -12.99 -18.74
C ASP A 157 7.07 -14.37 -19.20
N PRO A 158 7.61 -15.46 -18.61
CA PRO A 158 7.11 -16.79 -18.88
C PRO A 158 5.70 -16.95 -18.33
N LEU A 159 4.79 -17.44 -19.17
CA LEU A 159 3.44 -17.83 -18.74
C LEU A 159 3.46 -19.25 -18.18
N VAL A 160 2.81 -19.44 -17.03
CA VAL A 160 2.66 -20.72 -16.35
C VAL A 160 1.23 -21.25 -16.50
N GLU A 161 1.05 -22.57 -16.40
CA GLU A 161 -0.29 -23.18 -16.34
C GLU A 161 -0.95 -22.79 -15.02
N ALA A 162 -2.12 -22.15 -15.07
CA ALA A 162 -2.88 -21.76 -13.88
C ALA A 162 -3.53 -22.95 -13.14
N GLY A 163 -3.39 -24.18 -13.69
CA GLY A 163 -4.05 -25.39 -13.21
C GLY A 163 -5.58 -25.34 -13.35
N SER A 164 -6.26 -26.43 -13.00
CA SER A 164 -7.74 -26.51 -12.93
C SER A 164 -8.32 -25.90 -11.66
N PHE A 165 -7.53 -25.12 -10.91
CA PHE A 165 -7.93 -24.61 -9.62
C PHE A 165 -8.84 -23.40 -9.80
N GLU A 166 -10.01 -23.45 -9.17
CA GLU A 166 -10.98 -22.36 -9.20
C GLU A 166 -10.31 -21.08 -8.69
N ARG A 167 -10.33 -20.04 -9.53
CA ARG A 167 -9.88 -18.68 -9.19
C ARG A 167 -10.83 -18.11 -8.13
N GLU A 168 -10.67 -18.54 -6.88
CA GLU A 168 -11.55 -18.16 -5.76
C GLU A 168 -11.21 -16.79 -5.13
N SER A 169 -10.35 -15.96 -5.72
CA SER A 169 -9.99 -14.66 -5.13
C SER A 169 -10.00 -13.53 -6.17
N TYR A 170 -10.91 -12.57 -5.97
CA TYR A 170 -11.07 -11.36 -6.79
C TYR A 170 -10.31 -10.13 -6.25
N ASN A 171 -9.49 -10.28 -5.19
CA ASN A 171 -8.97 -9.14 -4.40
C ASN A 171 -7.51 -8.75 -4.72
N VAL A 172 -6.92 -9.29 -5.79
CA VAL A 172 -5.55 -8.98 -6.25
C VAL A 172 -5.59 -8.85 -7.77
N PRO A 173 -4.89 -7.88 -8.40
CA PRO A 173 -5.05 -7.68 -9.83
C PRO A 173 -4.66 -8.94 -10.61
N ASN A 174 -5.52 -9.26 -11.58
CA ASN A 174 -5.36 -10.37 -12.49
C ASN A 174 -4.39 -9.97 -13.59
N CYS A 175 -3.56 -10.89 -14.09
CA CYS A 175 -2.87 -10.70 -15.37
C CYS A 175 -3.93 -10.46 -16.47
N PRO A 176 -4.13 -9.21 -16.94
CA PRO A 176 -5.28 -8.88 -17.79
C PRO A 176 -5.15 -9.48 -19.20
N ASP A 177 -3.93 -9.88 -19.59
CA ASP A 177 -3.59 -10.44 -20.91
C ASP A 177 -3.15 -11.90 -20.87
N CYS A 178 -3.38 -12.60 -19.77
CA CYS A 178 -3.03 -14.02 -19.71
C CYS A 178 -4.07 -14.85 -20.48
N PRO A 179 -3.64 -15.75 -21.38
CA PRO A 179 -4.54 -16.71 -22.03
C PRO A 179 -5.37 -17.50 -21.01
N ARG A 180 -6.55 -17.99 -21.42
CA ARG A 180 -7.37 -18.84 -20.54
C ARG A 180 -6.59 -20.07 -20.09
N GLY A 181 -6.54 -20.31 -18.78
CA GLY A 181 -5.77 -21.41 -18.19
C GLY A 181 -4.28 -21.10 -17.98
N LYS A 182 -3.84 -19.88 -18.31
CA LYS A 182 -2.49 -19.39 -18.04
C LYS A 182 -2.52 -18.27 -17.00
N ALA A 183 -1.42 -18.14 -16.29
CA ALA A 183 -1.18 -17.09 -15.32
C ALA A 183 0.28 -16.61 -15.41
N LEU A 184 0.59 -15.50 -14.75
CA LEU A 184 1.98 -15.12 -14.48
C LEU A 184 2.49 -15.90 -13.27
N VAL A 185 3.82 -15.98 -13.14
CA VAL A 185 4.49 -16.48 -11.92
C VAL A 185 3.98 -15.75 -10.67
N TYR A 186 3.53 -14.50 -10.78
CA TYR A 186 2.91 -13.76 -9.68
C TYR A 186 1.67 -14.40 -9.06
N ASP A 187 0.78 -15.03 -9.86
CA ASP A 187 -0.38 -15.72 -9.28
C ASP A 187 0.08 -16.88 -8.39
N HIS A 188 1.27 -17.44 -8.65
CA HIS A 188 1.90 -18.41 -7.76
C HIS A 188 2.33 -17.76 -6.45
N CYS A 189 2.81 -16.52 -6.46
CA CYS A 189 3.37 -15.88 -5.28
C CYS A 189 2.36 -15.63 -4.14
N LYS A 190 1.17 -15.16 -4.48
CA LYS A 190 0.13 -14.81 -3.48
C LYS A 190 -0.98 -15.84 -3.36
N ASN A 191 -1.43 -16.40 -4.48
CA ASN A 191 -2.61 -17.27 -4.52
C ASN A 191 -2.26 -18.76 -4.56
N MET A 192 -1.08 -19.14 -5.06
CA MET A 192 -0.65 -20.54 -5.16
C MET A 192 0.81 -20.74 -4.71
N PRO A 193 1.16 -20.38 -3.46
CA PRO A 193 2.55 -20.36 -3.03
C PRO A 193 3.28 -21.71 -3.07
N HIS A 194 2.54 -22.82 -3.12
CA HIS A 194 3.07 -24.17 -3.22
C HIS A 194 3.72 -24.48 -4.59
N VAL A 195 3.52 -23.65 -5.61
CA VAL A 195 4.13 -23.82 -6.95
C VAL A 195 5.19 -22.75 -7.27
N ILE A 196 5.60 -21.95 -6.29
CA ILE A 196 6.71 -21.00 -6.46
C ILE A 196 8.01 -21.81 -6.49
N ASP A 197 8.78 -21.69 -7.57
CA ASP A 197 10.16 -22.16 -7.60
C ASP A 197 11.10 -21.11 -7.00
N VAL A 198 11.29 -21.21 -5.68
CA VAL A 198 12.16 -20.30 -4.92
C VAL A 198 13.63 -20.45 -5.31
N GLY A 199 14.04 -21.58 -5.91
CA GLY A 199 15.41 -21.81 -6.37
C GLY A 199 15.82 -20.95 -7.56
N MET A 200 14.86 -20.49 -8.36
CA MET A 200 15.12 -19.63 -9.52
C MET A 200 15.31 -18.14 -9.14
N LEU A 201 14.88 -17.73 -7.96
CA LEU A 201 14.82 -16.33 -7.55
C LEU A 201 16.19 -15.71 -7.20
N PRO A 202 17.13 -16.39 -6.51
CA PRO A 202 18.47 -15.84 -6.22
C PRO A 202 19.33 -15.58 -7.46
N ASP A 203 19.04 -16.28 -8.55
CA ASP A 203 19.72 -16.07 -9.84
C ASP A 203 19.17 -14.88 -10.61
N TYR A 204 17.98 -14.37 -10.27
CA TYR A 204 17.41 -13.22 -10.97
C TYR A 204 18.35 -12.00 -10.96
N PRO A 205 18.90 -11.56 -9.80
CA PRO A 205 19.92 -10.51 -9.76
C PRO A 205 21.12 -10.78 -10.68
N ARG A 206 21.67 -12.00 -10.66
CA ARG A 206 22.82 -12.39 -11.48
C ARG A 206 22.50 -12.38 -12.98
N ARG A 207 21.31 -12.86 -13.37
CA ARG A 207 20.87 -12.94 -14.77
C ARG A 207 20.62 -11.56 -15.38
N ILE A 208 19.97 -10.66 -14.62
CA ILE A 208 19.55 -9.35 -15.14
C ILE A 208 20.67 -8.30 -15.00
N CYS A 209 21.37 -8.27 -13.86
CA CYS A 209 22.40 -7.27 -13.60
C CYS A 209 23.79 -7.69 -14.09
N GLY A 210 24.03 -8.98 -14.34
CA GLY A 210 25.37 -9.53 -14.53
C GLY A 210 26.14 -9.69 -13.22
N PRO A 211 27.35 -10.26 -13.25
CA PRO A 211 28.12 -10.60 -12.04
C PRO A 211 28.59 -9.39 -11.23
N ASP A 212 28.84 -8.25 -11.90
CA ASP A 212 29.42 -7.06 -11.25
C ASP A 212 28.37 -6.00 -10.85
N GLY A 213 27.09 -6.23 -11.19
CA GLY A 213 26.03 -5.23 -11.04
C GLY A 213 26.19 -4.06 -12.03
N LYS A 214 25.10 -3.64 -12.67
CA LYS A 214 25.09 -2.42 -13.51
C LYS A 214 24.53 -1.24 -12.71
N PRO A 215 24.98 0.00 -12.97
CA PRO A 215 24.35 1.19 -12.38
C PRO A 215 22.84 1.19 -12.61
N GLY A 216 22.07 1.47 -11.56
CA GLY A 216 20.60 1.42 -11.60
C GLY A 216 20.02 0.00 -11.53
N CYS A 217 20.83 -1.04 -11.36
CA CYS A 217 20.37 -2.42 -11.17
C CYS A 217 20.21 -2.75 -9.68
N LEU A 218 20.73 -3.88 -9.19
CA LEU A 218 20.75 -4.25 -7.77
C LEU A 218 22.17 -4.15 -7.23
N ASP A 219 22.30 -3.89 -5.93
CA ASP A 219 23.57 -4.04 -5.24
C ASP A 219 24.07 -5.51 -5.30
N GLY A 220 25.39 -5.69 -5.22
CA GLY A 220 26.01 -7.02 -5.27
C GLY A 220 25.50 -7.94 -4.16
N VAL A 221 25.17 -9.18 -4.51
CA VAL A 221 24.56 -10.17 -3.58
C VAL A 221 25.42 -10.49 -2.36
N ASP A 222 26.74 -10.27 -2.43
CA ASP A 222 27.64 -10.44 -1.29
C ASP A 222 27.36 -9.46 -0.14
N ASN A 223 26.65 -8.36 -0.40
CA ASN A 223 26.20 -7.48 0.66
C ASN A 223 25.18 -8.16 1.60
N LEU A 224 24.34 -9.05 1.08
CA LEU A 224 23.36 -9.82 1.84
C LEU A 224 24.01 -10.94 2.68
N ARG A 225 25.23 -11.35 2.33
CA ARG A 225 25.97 -12.39 3.07
C ARG A 225 26.60 -11.91 4.37
N LYS A 226 26.66 -10.59 4.59
CA LYS A 226 27.26 -10.00 5.80
C LYS A 226 26.50 -10.49 7.06
N PRO A 227 27.20 -10.72 8.19
CA PRO A 227 26.58 -11.28 9.40
C PRO A 227 25.51 -10.35 10.01
N ASN A 228 25.62 -9.04 9.79
CA ASN A 228 24.65 -8.07 10.27
C ASN A 228 23.39 -7.96 9.38
N GLN A 229 23.28 -8.78 8.32
CA GLN A 229 22.06 -8.86 7.50
C GLN A 229 21.03 -9.72 8.19
N ARG A 230 19.93 -9.13 8.67
CA ARG A 230 18.92 -9.84 9.48
C ARG A 230 17.51 -9.57 8.98
N VAL A 231 16.72 -10.62 8.88
CA VAL A 231 15.36 -10.57 8.34
C VAL A 231 14.38 -11.15 9.33
N TYR A 232 13.40 -10.34 9.69
CA TYR A 232 12.22 -10.75 10.44
C TYR A 232 11.04 -10.92 9.49
N LEU A 233 10.35 -12.05 9.60
CA LEU A 233 9.21 -12.42 8.77
C LEU A 233 8.01 -12.73 9.67
N GLN A 234 6.83 -12.23 9.30
CA GLN A 234 5.59 -12.49 10.03
C GLN A 234 4.44 -12.82 9.08
N ARG A 235 3.67 -13.86 9.42
CA ARG A 235 2.34 -14.11 8.82
C ARG A 235 1.38 -14.71 9.84
N GLY A 236 0.23 -14.08 10.05
CA GLY A 236 -0.84 -14.68 10.85
C GLY A 236 -1.40 -15.97 10.22
N THR A 237 -1.74 -16.98 11.02
CA THR A 237 -2.28 -18.25 10.50
C THR A 237 -3.65 -18.10 9.86
N MET A 238 -4.41 -17.06 10.23
CA MET A 238 -5.74 -16.72 9.72
C MET A 238 -5.71 -15.67 8.58
N ASP A 239 -4.52 -15.28 8.13
CA ASP A 239 -4.36 -14.42 6.95
C ASP A 239 -4.86 -15.16 5.68
N LYS A 240 -5.88 -14.58 5.05
CA LYS A 240 -6.47 -15.02 3.78
C LYS A 240 -6.06 -14.15 2.59
N CYS A 241 -5.46 -12.98 2.85
CA CYS A 241 -4.92 -12.08 1.83
C CYS A 241 -3.59 -12.62 1.29
N TYR A 242 -2.71 -13.08 2.19
CA TYR A 242 -1.46 -13.77 1.86
C TYR A 242 -1.57 -15.23 2.31
N ARG A 243 -1.77 -16.12 1.33
CA ARG A 243 -2.05 -17.53 1.59
C ARG A 243 -0.86 -18.23 2.25
N LYS A 244 -1.14 -19.28 3.01
CA LYS A 244 -0.13 -20.13 3.65
C LYS A 244 0.92 -20.55 2.62
N GLY A 245 2.17 -20.19 2.88
CA GLY A 245 3.32 -20.46 2.01
C GLY A 245 3.93 -19.20 1.39
N SER A 246 3.20 -18.07 1.29
CA SER A 246 3.73 -16.86 0.63
C SER A 246 4.98 -16.32 1.35
N VAL A 247 4.89 -16.09 2.67
CA VAL A 247 6.02 -15.62 3.47
C VAL A 247 7.07 -16.72 3.67
N ALA A 248 6.68 -18.00 3.64
CA ALA A 248 7.64 -19.11 3.66
C ALA A 248 8.49 -19.16 2.38
N ALA A 249 7.96 -18.71 1.24
CA ALA A 249 8.75 -18.55 0.03
C ALA A 249 9.73 -17.35 0.13
N VAL A 250 9.37 -16.29 0.88
CA VAL A 250 10.30 -15.20 1.21
C VAL A 250 11.44 -15.71 2.09
N GLU A 251 11.13 -16.51 3.11
CA GLU A 251 12.12 -17.23 3.93
C GLU A 251 13.05 -18.07 3.06
N GLY A 252 12.50 -18.91 2.18
CA GLY A 252 13.29 -19.77 1.30
C GLY A 252 14.19 -18.99 0.33
N LEU A 253 13.80 -17.79 -0.07
CA LEU A 253 14.64 -16.89 -0.88
C LEU A 253 15.80 -16.37 -0.05
N TYR A 254 15.53 -15.79 1.13
CA TYR A 254 16.59 -15.30 2.01
C TYR A 254 17.53 -16.41 2.48
N ALA A 255 17.02 -17.62 2.70
CA ALA A 255 17.84 -18.77 3.08
C ALA A 255 18.90 -19.14 2.02
N GLN A 256 18.72 -18.70 0.77
CA GLN A 256 19.69 -18.87 -0.31
C GLN A 256 20.61 -17.65 -0.50
N LEU A 257 20.27 -16.50 0.07
CA LEU A 257 21.00 -15.24 -0.07
C LEU A 257 21.88 -14.92 1.15
N LEU A 258 21.53 -15.42 2.34
CA LEU A 258 22.21 -15.19 3.61
C LEU A 258 23.17 -16.35 3.95
N ASP A 259 24.32 -16.06 4.57
CA ASP A 259 25.36 -17.07 4.88
C ASP A 259 25.01 -17.96 6.09
N HIS A 260 24.24 -17.43 7.05
CA HIS A 260 23.81 -18.13 8.25
C HIS A 260 22.28 -17.99 8.47
N PRO A 261 21.44 -18.58 7.60
CA PRO A 261 19.98 -18.39 7.64
C PRO A 261 19.35 -18.68 9.01
N SER A 262 19.83 -19.70 9.74
CA SER A 262 19.30 -20.06 11.06
C SER A 262 19.53 -19.00 12.15
N LYS A 263 20.46 -18.07 11.93
CA LYS A 263 20.72 -16.93 12.84
C LYS A 263 20.14 -15.63 12.30
N GLN A 264 20.11 -15.50 10.98
CA GLN A 264 19.76 -14.25 10.31
C GLN A 264 18.27 -14.15 9.98
N ILE A 265 17.53 -15.26 9.93
CA ILE A 265 16.09 -15.28 9.66
C ILE A 265 15.32 -15.68 10.90
N LEU A 266 14.38 -14.83 11.31
CA LEU A 266 13.35 -15.15 12.29
C LEU A 266 11.99 -15.10 11.60
N PHE A 267 11.34 -16.26 11.44
CA PHE A 267 10.01 -16.34 10.86
C PHE A 267 8.98 -16.81 11.88
N ASN A 268 8.03 -15.93 12.21
CA ASN A 268 6.88 -16.30 13.01
C ASN A 268 5.62 -16.44 12.12
N ASN A 269 5.06 -17.65 12.16
CA ASN A 269 3.87 -18.04 11.42
C ASN A 269 2.84 -18.79 12.27
N THR A 270 2.93 -18.67 13.60
CA THR A 270 2.14 -19.47 14.54
C THR A 270 0.94 -18.70 15.11
N ILE A 271 1.00 -17.37 15.09
CA ILE A 271 0.01 -16.50 15.72
C ILE A 271 -1.31 -16.50 14.91
N PRO A 272 -2.50 -16.70 15.52
CA PRO A 272 -3.78 -16.78 14.82
C PRO A 272 -4.39 -15.44 14.39
N LEU A 273 -3.59 -14.59 13.75
CA LEU A 273 -4.04 -13.28 13.28
C LEU A 273 -4.49 -13.30 11.83
N HIS A 274 -5.39 -12.37 11.52
CA HIS A 274 -5.76 -11.99 10.16
C HIS A 274 -4.65 -11.15 9.50
N HIS A 275 -4.96 -10.49 8.38
CA HIS A 275 -4.02 -9.67 7.63
C HIS A 275 -3.76 -8.32 8.35
N THR A 276 -2.88 -8.36 9.37
CA THR A 276 -2.53 -7.22 10.22
C THR A 276 -1.10 -7.35 10.73
N ILE A 277 -0.51 -6.24 11.18
CA ILE A 277 0.64 -6.27 12.08
C ILE A 277 0.12 -6.62 13.50
N PRO A 278 0.71 -7.61 14.20
CA PRO A 278 0.41 -7.87 15.61
C PRO A 278 0.97 -6.78 16.52
N HIS A 279 0.15 -6.28 17.45
CA HIS A 279 0.58 -5.40 18.54
C HIS A 279 0.18 -5.98 19.88
N GLU A 280 0.93 -5.69 20.94
CA GLU A 280 0.57 -6.11 22.29
C GLU A 280 -0.84 -5.62 22.66
N GLY A 281 -1.60 -6.45 23.39
CA GLY A 281 -2.97 -6.14 23.79
C GLY A 281 -4.06 -6.53 22.79
N ASN A 282 -3.71 -7.13 21.64
CA ASN A 282 -4.71 -7.67 20.71
C ASN A 282 -5.48 -8.87 21.31
N GLU A 283 -6.73 -9.09 20.89
CA GLU A 283 -7.64 -10.08 21.50
C GLU A 283 -7.15 -11.54 21.37
N VAL A 284 -6.35 -11.84 20.34
CA VAL A 284 -6.01 -13.21 19.95
C VAL A 284 -4.70 -13.67 20.56
N ALA A 285 -3.71 -12.79 20.62
CA ALA A 285 -2.38 -13.02 21.15
C ALA A 285 -1.91 -11.77 21.91
N PRO A 286 -2.51 -11.49 23.09
CA PRO A 286 -2.34 -10.21 23.79
C PRO A 286 -0.91 -9.96 24.27
N SER A 287 -0.08 -10.99 24.41
CA SER A 287 1.33 -10.85 24.82
C SER A 287 2.31 -10.79 23.64
N TYR A 288 1.81 -10.81 22.40
CA TYR A 288 2.66 -10.83 21.22
C TYR A 288 2.68 -9.48 20.50
N ASP A 289 3.88 -8.97 20.24
CA ASP A 289 4.11 -7.68 19.61
C ASP A 289 5.09 -7.86 18.43
N GLY A 290 4.58 -7.67 17.22
CA GLY A 290 5.35 -7.82 15.98
C GLY A 290 6.47 -6.78 15.84
N PRO A 291 6.20 -5.47 16.07
CA PRO A 291 7.22 -4.43 16.14
C PRO A 291 8.37 -4.76 17.10
N ARG A 292 8.05 -5.26 18.31
CA ARG A 292 9.05 -5.72 19.30
C ARG A 292 9.97 -6.79 18.73
N GLU A 293 9.41 -7.88 18.20
CA GLU A 293 10.19 -9.00 17.67
C GLU A 293 11.03 -8.58 16.45
N CYS A 294 10.47 -7.72 15.60
CA CYS A 294 11.19 -7.10 14.50
C CYS A 294 12.42 -6.32 14.99
N PHE A 295 12.26 -5.42 15.96
CA PHE A 295 13.37 -4.61 16.47
C PHE A 295 14.41 -5.46 17.20
N LYS A 296 13.96 -6.37 18.07
CA LYS A 296 14.84 -7.30 18.78
C LYS A 296 15.72 -8.06 17.80
N HIS A 297 15.13 -8.71 16.80
CA HIS A 297 15.88 -9.53 15.84
C HIS A 297 16.81 -8.72 14.94
N THR A 298 16.38 -7.54 14.46
CA THR A 298 17.11 -6.80 13.42
C THR A 298 18.11 -5.77 13.96
N PHE A 299 17.90 -5.22 15.15
CA PHE A 299 18.78 -4.18 15.74
C PHE A 299 19.64 -4.65 16.91
N PHE A 300 19.31 -5.79 17.53
CA PHE A 300 19.98 -6.31 18.71
C PHE A 300 20.37 -7.78 18.49
N GLU A 301 21.59 -7.98 17.97
CA GLU A 301 22.14 -9.30 17.70
C GLU A 301 22.27 -10.12 18.99
N ASP A 302 21.77 -11.36 18.94
CA ASP A 302 21.80 -12.32 20.05
C ASP A 302 21.16 -11.77 21.35
N ALA A 303 20.21 -10.85 21.19
CA ALA A 303 19.54 -10.19 22.29
C ALA A 303 18.73 -11.14 23.16
N ASP A 304 18.98 -11.05 24.47
CA ASP A 304 18.07 -11.58 25.48
C ASP A 304 16.83 -10.66 25.58
N ASP A 305 15.79 -11.12 26.30
CA ASP A 305 14.56 -10.33 26.43
C ASP A 305 14.75 -8.96 27.10
N ASP A 306 15.86 -8.77 27.81
CA ASP A 306 16.20 -7.54 28.55
C ASP A 306 16.95 -6.50 27.70
N ASP A 307 17.41 -6.84 26.50
CA ASP A 307 18.22 -5.94 25.66
C ASP A 307 17.38 -4.87 24.95
N LEU A 308 16.11 -5.18 24.66
CA LEU A 308 15.15 -4.22 24.12
C LEU A 308 14.44 -3.52 25.28
N GLN A 309 14.63 -2.20 25.40
CA GLN A 309 13.96 -1.40 26.42
C GLN A 309 12.44 -1.37 26.15
N PRO A 310 11.58 -1.39 27.19
CA PRO A 310 10.13 -1.32 27.03
C PRO A 310 9.69 -0.11 26.20
N LYS A 311 8.59 -0.22 25.45
CA LYS A 311 8.05 0.90 24.67
C LYS A 311 7.67 2.09 25.56
N ALA A 312 7.87 3.30 25.04
CA ALA A 312 7.51 4.56 25.70
C ALA A 312 6.07 4.99 25.37
N GLY A 313 5.66 6.16 25.86
CA GLY A 313 4.50 6.86 25.30
C GLY A 313 4.84 7.50 23.95
N ILE A 314 3.82 7.98 23.22
CA ILE A 314 4.01 8.75 21.99
C ILE A 314 4.42 10.19 22.36
N PHE A 315 5.45 10.70 21.70
CA PHE A 315 5.94 12.08 21.83
C PHE A 315 5.66 12.83 20.53
N GLU A 316 4.55 13.58 20.49
CA GLU A 316 4.12 14.30 19.27
C GLU A 316 5.13 15.36 18.80
N ASP A 317 5.90 15.94 19.72
CA ASP A 317 6.98 16.89 19.41
C ASP A 317 8.26 16.23 18.88
N HIS A 318 8.29 14.90 18.79
CA HIS A 318 9.35 14.12 18.13
C HIS A 318 8.99 13.68 16.71
N LYS A 319 7.80 14.03 16.23
CA LYS A 319 7.38 13.81 14.84
C LYS A 319 7.70 15.05 13.99
N TYR A 320 8.33 14.82 12.85
CA TYR A 320 8.76 15.86 11.91
C TYR A 320 8.34 15.48 10.49
N ARG A 321 8.21 16.48 9.62
CA ARG A 321 8.00 16.26 8.19
C ARG A 321 9.15 16.80 7.36
N PHE A 322 9.42 16.17 6.22
CA PHE A 322 10.43 16.63 5.26
C PHE A 322 9.89 16.60 3.85
N THR A 323 10.37 17.51 3.00
CA THR A 323 9.97 17.55 1.59
C THR A 323 10.63 16.42 0.80
N GLN A 324 9.81 15.56 0.18
CA GLN A 324 10.31 14.41 -0.57
C GLN A 324 10.54 14.72 -2.05
N HIS A 325 9.88 15.73 -2.61
CA HIS A 325 9.98 16.08 -4.03
C HIS A 325 11.42 16.34 -4.50
N ARG A 326 12.33 16.73 -3.59
CA ARG A 326 13.76 16.89 -3.93
C ARG A 326 14.46 15.57 -4.27
N PHE A 327 13.90 14.43 -3.88
CA PHE A 327 14.48 13.10 -4.07
C PHE A 327 13.87 12.31 -5.22
N GLY A 328 12.64 12.64 -5.65
CA GLY A 328 11.94 11.96 -6.75
C GLY A 328 11.50 12.86 -7.90
N GLY A 329 11.62 14.18 -7.75
CA GLY A 329 10.83 15.13 -8.51
C GLY A 329 9.35 15.09 -8.10
N PHE A 330 8.53 15.86 -8.81
CA PHE A 330 7.07 15.73 -8.77
C PHE A 330 6.62 15.06 -10.06
N ASP A 331 6.21 13.80 -10.00
CA ASP A 331 5.52 13.11 -11.09
C ASP A 331 4.11 12.71 -10.63
N PRO A 332 3.05 13.42 -11.08
CA PRO A 332 1.67 13.15 -10.67
C PRO A 332 1.15 11.79 -11.17
N LEU A 333 1.93 11.07 -11.99
CA LEU A 333 1.63 9.71 -12.44
C LEU A 333 2.39 8.63 -11.67
N VAL A 334 3.21 9.03 -10.69
CA VAL A 334 3.96 8.11 -9.81
C VAL A 334 3.43 8.21 -8.38
N GLY A 335 2.93 9.38 -7.97
CA GLY A 335 2.27 9.54 -6.68
C GLY A 335 3.25 9.69 -5.52
N THR A 336 4.44 10.23 -5.74
CA THR A 336 5.32 10.67 -4.64
C THR A 336 4.61 11.80 -3.88
N ASN A 337 4.34 11.62 -2.58
CA ASN A 337 3.69 12.68 -1.81
C ASN A 337 4.66 13.85 -1.56
N LYS A 338 4.10 15.04 -1.26
CA LYS A 338 4.89 16.26 -0.99
C LYS A 338 5.79 16.09 0.22
N PHE A 339 5.24 15.59 1.32
CA PHE A 339 5.96 15.32 2.55
C PHE A 339 6.04 13.84 2.87
N GLY A 340 7.11 13.49 3.58
CA GLY A 340 7.26 12.25 4.32
C GLY A 340 7.56 12.58 5.77
N TRP A 341 7.61 11.54 6.61
CA TRP A 341 7.61 11.70 8.07
C TRP A 341 8.86 11.13 8.70
N LEU A 342 9.24 11.71 9.84
CA LEU A 342 10.29 11.19 10.71
C LEU A 342 9.77 11.16 12.15
N TYR A 343 10.19 10.13 12.87
CA TYR A 343 10.18 10.13 14.32
C TYR A 343 11.61 10.07 14.83
N VAL A 344 11.99 11.01 15.70
CA VAL A 344 13.36 11.12 16.23
C VAL A 344 13.34 10.97 17.74
N PRO A 345 13.85 9.84 18.28
CA PRO A 345 13.93 9.65 19.73
C PRO A 345 14.68 10.75 20.46
N SER A 346 14.30 11.04 21.71
CA SER A 346 14.98 12.03 22.56
C SER A 346 16.51 11.86 22.56
N ALA A 347 16.97 10.62 22.68
CA ALA A 347 18.38 10.27 22.76
C ALA A 347 19.15 10.52 21.45
N CYS A 348 18.47 10.61 20.31
CA CYS A 348 19.09 10.81 19.00
C CYS A 348 19.26 12.29 18.65
N ILE A 349 18.47 13.17 19.27
CA ILE A 349 18.47 14.62 19.01
C ILE A 349 19.82 15.24 19.41
N ASN A 350 20.29 16.20 18.62
CA ASN A 350 21.54 16.95 18.82
C ASN A 350 22.79 16.05 18.92
N LYS A 351 22.79 14.92 18.23
CA LYS A 351 23.91 13.95 18.20
C LYS A 351 24.27 13.37 19.57
N SER A 352 23.33 13.36 20.51
CA SER A 352 23.57 12.89 21.87
C SER A 352 24.02 11.43 21.89
N GLU A 353 23.38 10.58 21.10
CA GLU A 353 23.75 9.18 20.89
C GLU A 353 23.90 8.85 19.40
N THR A 354 24.52 7.70 19.11
CA THR A 354 24.48 7.10 17.76
C THR A 354 23.29 6.15 17.68
N CYS A 355 22.40 6.39 16.73
CA CYS A 355 21.13 5.69 16.59
C CYS A 355 21.07 4.77 15.36
N GLY A 356 20.19 3.77 15.39
CA GLY A 356 19.81 3.01 14.21
C GLY A 356 18.81 3.79 13.35
N LEU A 357 18.55 3.32 12.13
CA LEU A 357 17.55 3.85 11.22
C LEU A 357 16.57 2.75 10.83
N PHE A 358 15.29 3.00 11.07
CA PHE A 358 14.19 2.15 10.62
C PHE A 358 13.39 2.88 9.55
N VAL A 359 13.38 2.34 8.33
CA VAL A 359 12.64 2.92 7.21
C VAL A 359 11.33 2.16 7.04
N TYR A 360 10.23 2.76 7.47
CA TYR A 360 8.92 2.15 7.37
C TYR A 360 8.21 2.60 6.10
N PHE A 361 7.81 1.66 5.25
CA PHE A 361 6.96 1.91 4.09
C PHE A 361 5.51 1.62 4.49
N ARG A 362 4.67 2.65 4.39
CA ARG A 362 3.25 2.51 4.74
C ARG A 362 2.49 1.63 3.74
N PRO A 363 1.44 0.91 4.18
CA PRO A 363 0.49 0.23 3.29
C PRO A 363 -0.23 1.21 2.33
N CYS A 364 -0.92 0.64 1.35
CA CYS A 364 -1.71 1.39 0.37
C CYS A 364 -2.71 2.35 1.01
N GLY A 365 -2.81 3.58 0.50
CA GLY A 365 -3.83 4.52 0.93
C GLY A 365 -3.66 5.93 0.35
N GLY A 366 -4.67 6.77 0.60
CA GLY A 366 -4.52 8.23 0.47
C GLY A 366 -4.05 8.86 1.77
N GLY A 367 -3.92 10.18 1.80
CA GLY A 367 -3.65 10.96 2.99
C GLY A 367 -2.18 11.25 3.29
N SER A 368 -2.00 12.21 4.21
CA SER A 368 -0.73 12.78 4.70
C SER A 368 0.30 11.71 5.08
N GLY A 369 -0.13 10.64 5.75
CA GLY A 369 0.69 9.50 6.17
C GLY A 369 1.20 9.59 7.61
N VAL A 370 0.89 10.65 8.35
CA VAL A 370 1.34 10.84 9.74
C VAL A 370 0.51 10.09 10.77
N ASN A 371 -0.78 9.88 10.49
CA ASN A 371 -1.73 9.19 11.36
C ASN A 371 -1.87 7.71 10.97
N ASP A 372 -0.76 6.96 11.02
CA ASP A 372 -0.75 5.49 10.84
C ASP A 372 -0.56 4.81 12.20
N ALA A 373 -1.60 4.16 12.70
CA ALA A 373 -1.56 3.47 13.99
C ALA A 373 -0.45 2.40 14.08
N ASN A 374 -0.02 1.81 12.96
CA ASN A 374 1.12 0.91 12.98
C ASN A 374 2.43 1.67 13.16
N LEU A 375 2.55 2.86 12.54
CA LEU A 375 3.71 3.73 12.69
C LEU A 375 3.85 4.20 14.14
N ASP A 376 2.73 4.57 14.78
CA ASP A 376 2.71 4.92 16.21
C ASP A 376 3.25 3.80 17.11
N GLU A 377 2.91 2.54 16.84
CA GLU A 377 3.46 1.42 17.60
C GLU A 377 4.98 1.28 17.40
N PHE A 378 5.50 1.52 16.19
CA PHE A 378 6.95 1.57 15.98
C PHE A 378 7.59 2.76 16.70
N ASP A 379 6.98 3.93 16.69
CA ASP A 379 7.46 5.15 17.36
C ASP A 379 7.65 4.90 18.86
N THR A 380 6.68 4.26 19.51
CA THR A 380 6.77 3.94 20.95
C THR A 380 7.94 3.01 21.29
N TRP A 381 8.23 2.01 20.44
CA TRP A 381 9.41 1.17 20.62
C TRP A 381 10.70 1.92 20.30
N ALA A 382 10.70 2.78 19.28
CA ALA A 382 11.87 3.52 18.82
C ALA A 382 12.42 4.49 19.87
N GLU A 383 11.55 5.18 20.61
CA GLU A 383 11.92 6.20 21.61
C GLU A 383 12.97 5.70 22.61
N ASN A 384 12.72 4.54 23.22
CA ASN A 384 13.61 3.97 24.24
C ASN A 384 14.76 3.14 23.67
N ASN A 385 14.77 2.86 22.37
CA ASN A 385 15.70 1.93 21.74
C ASN A 385 16.69 2.57 20.77
N ARG A 386 16.76 3.91 20.72
CA ARG A 386 17.69 4.69 19.90
C ARG A 386 17.58 4.33 18.41
N ILE A 387 16.35 4.30 17.91
CA ILE A 387 16.03 4.00 16.51
C ILE A 387 15.29 5.20 15.93
N VAL A 388 15.88 5.89 14.97
CA VAL A 388 15.17 6.94 14.21
C VAL A 388 14.28 6.26 13.19
N ILE A 389 13.02 6.70 13.07
CA ILE A 389 12.11 6.19 12.04
C ILE A 389 12.03 7.20 10.90
N LEU A 390 12.20 6.70 9.68
CA LEU A 390 12.03 7.45 8.44
C LEU A 390 10.89 6.82 7.64
N ASN A 391 9.89 7.61 7.30
CA ASN A 391 8.69 7.15 6.61
C ASN A 391 8.51 7.93 5.30
N PRO A 392 9.05 7.40 4.19
CA PRO A 392 8.69 7.87 2.87
C PRO A 392 7.21 7.60 2.58
N VAL A 393 6.56 8.51 1.83
CA VAL A 393 5.13 8.44 1.55
C VAL A 393 4.86 8.55 0.05
N VAL A 394 4.07 7.61 -0.46
CA VAL A 394 3.38 7.69 -1.76
C VAL A 394 1.87 7.82 -1.53
N GLY A 395 1.17 8.50 -2.44
CA GLY A 395 -0.25 8.81 -2.36
C GLY A 395 -1.02 8.43 -3.61
N LYS A 396 -2.35 8.61 -3.55
CA LYS A 396 -3.27 8.38 -4.66
C LYS A 396 -2.82 9.18 -5.89
N ASN A 397 -2.93 8.59 -7.07
CA ASN A 397 -2.48 9.23 -8.31
C ASN A 397 -3.24 8.67 -9.53
N LYS A 398 -2.93 9.24 -10.71
CA LYS A 398 -3.59 8.88 -11.97
C LYS A 398 -2.66 8.11 -12.92
N CYS A 399 -1.79 7.25 -12.38
CA CYS A 399 -0.83 6.47 -13.17
C CYS A 399 -1.46 5.67 -14.32
N PHE A 400 -2.72 5.23 -14.18
CA PHE A 400 -3.49 4.52 -15.22
C PHE A 400 -3.66 5.31 -16.53
N LEU A 401 -3.44 6.63 -16.53
CA LEU A 401 -3.42 7.46 -17.74
C LEU A 401 -2.23 7.15 -18.66
N LYS A 402 -1.16 6.55 -18.11
CA LYS A 402 0.08 6.25 -18.83
C LYS A 402 0.46 4.77 -18.74
N TYR A 403 0.35 4.18 -17.55
CA TYR A 403 0.77 2.81 -17.31
C TYR A 403 -0.46 1.90 -17.28
N ARG A 404 -0.45 0.92 -18.19
CA ARG A 404 -1.53 -0.06 -18.30
C ARG A 404 -1.59 -0.91 -17.04
N GLY A 405 -2.81 -1.19 -16.56
CA GLY A 405 -3.00 -2.07 -15.41
C GLY A 405 -2.57 -1.47 -14.07
N CYS A 406 -2.27 -0.17 -14.01
CA CYS A 406 -1.82 0.54 -12.81
C CYS A 406 -2.99 0.84 -11.86
N THR A 407 -3.41 -0.17 -11.10
CA THR A 407 -4.55 -0.11 -10.16
C THR A 407 -4.13 0.08 -8.71
N GLU A 408 -3.04 -0.57 -8.27
CA GLU A 408 -2.61 -0.54 -6.87
C GLU A 408 -1.83 0.74 -6.62
N VAL A 409 -0.87 1.06 -7.49
CA VAL A 409 -0.14 2.32 -7.41
C VAL A 409 -1.08 3.52 -7.49
N ALA A 410 -2.14 3.49 -8.32
CA ALA A 410 -3.16 4.55 -8.37
C ALA A 410 -3.88 4.78 -7.01
N ARG A 411 -3.96 3.73 -6.18
CA ARG A 411 -4.53 3.78 -4.82
C ARG A 411 -3.53 4.23 -3.76
N GLY A 412 -2.32 4.64 -4.15
CA GLY A 412 -1.24 5.02 -3.24
C GLY A 412 -0.49 3.82 -2.64
N CYS A 413 -0.45 2.69 -3.35
CA CYS A 413 0.47 1.60 -3.02
C CYS A 413 1.88 1.88 -3.55
N TRP A 414 2.87 1.28 -2.91
CA TRP A 414 4.21 1.19 -3.49
C TRP A 414 4.21 0.24 -4.69
N ASP A 415 5.14 0.45 -5.63
CA ASP A 415 5.20 -0.38 -6.84
C ASP A 415 5.95 -1.67 -6.55
N GLY A 416 5.29 -2.57 -5.84
CA GLY A 416 5.73 -3.94 -5.60
C GLY A 416 5.40 -4.90 -6.74
N TYR A 417 4.69 -4.44 -7.78
CA TYR A 417 3.98 -5.30 -8.73
C TYR A 417 4.29 -5.04 -10.21
N GLY A 418 5.20 -4.12 -10.53
CA GLY A 418 5.56 -3.80 -11.91
C GLY A 418 4.59 -2.86 -12.61
N GLN A 419 3.77 -2.11 -11.87
CA GLN A 419 2.73 -1.25 -12.45
C GLN A 419 3.27 0.05 -13.04
N LEU A 420 4.50 0.45 -12.72
CA LEU A 420 5.16 1.63 -13.29
C LEU A 420 6.28 1.30 -14.28
N GLY A 421 6.63 0.02 -14.44
CA GLY A 421 7.68 -0.44 -15.36
C GLY A 421 8.21 -1.84 -15.02
N SER A 422 8.91 -2.46 -15.97
CA SER A 422 9.57 -3.77 -15.77
C SER A 422 10.77 -3.71 -14.83
N ASP A 423 11.29 -2.52 -14.56
CA ASP A 423 12.40 -2.27 -13.67
C ASP A 423 11.97 -1.98 -12.23
N TYR A 424 10.70 -2.21 -11.88
CA TYR A 424 10.11 -1.90 -10.57
C TYR A 424 10.87 -2.46 -9.35
N ALA A 425 11.59 -3.56 -9.51
CA ALA A 425 12.40 -4.18 -8.46
C ALA A 425 13.88 -3.73 -8.49
N LEU A 426 14.31 -3.02 -9.54
CA LEU A 426 15.66 -2.50 -9.73
C LEU A 426 15.79 -1.08 -9.14
N GLN A 427 17.01 -0.65 -8.83
CA GLN A 427 17.26 0.72 -8.36
C GLN A 427 16.81 1.81 -9.37
N SER A 428 16.68 1.49 -10.66
CA SER A 428 16.16 2.41 -11.68
C SER A 428 14.63 2.55 -11.66
N GLY A 429 13.92 1.61 -11.05
CA GLY A 429 12.47 1.61 -10.94
C GLY A 429 11.99 2.87 -10.23
N LYS A 430 10.85 3.44 -10.66
CA LYS A 430 10.43 4.79 -10.23
C LYS A 430 10.31 4.96 -8.72
N HIS A 431 9.62 4.03 -8.06
CA HIS A 431 9.49 4.04 -6.60
C HIS A 431 10.76 3.59 -5.88
N MET A 432 11.53 2.65 -6.45
CA MET A 432 12.81 2.21 -5.91
C MET A 432 13.84 3.34 -5.89
N MET A 433 14.02 4.03 -7.02
CA MET A 433 14.87 5.19 -7.16
C MET A 433 14.47 6.29 -6.18
N PHE A 434 13.17 6.56 -6.03
CA PHE A 434 12.66 7.54 -5.07
C PHE A 434 13.04 7.19 -3.63
N ALA A 435 12.73 5.97 -3.18
CA ALA A 435 13.08 5.49 -1.84
C ALA A 435 14.61 5.46 -1.62
N GLY A 436 15.36 5.00 -2.62
CA GLY A 436 16.82 4.97 -2.60
C GLY A 436 17.46 6.35 -2.51
N ASN A 437 16.92 7.35 -3.21
CA ASN A 437 17.41 8.73 -3.15
C ASN A 437 17.16 9.35 -1.77
N ILE A 438 15.98 9.10 -1.17
CA ILE A 438 15.69 9.52 0.20
C ILE A 438 16.69 8.87 1.17
N LEU A 439 16.85 7.54 1.09
CA LEU A 439 17.75 6.80 1.98
C LEU A 439 19.20 7.26 1.84
N LYS A 440 19.72 7.35 0.61
CA LYS A 440 21.09 7.82 0.34
C LYS A 440 21.29 9.24 0.87
N GLY A 441 20.38 10.15 0.54
CA GLY A 441 20.43 11.51 1.05
C GLY A 441 20.50 11.53 2.58
N PHE A 442 19.62 10.77 3.25
CA PHE A 442 19.52 10.76 4.72
C PHE A 442 20.79 10.24 5.38
N LEU A 443 21.34 9.15 4.84
CA LEU A 443 22.61 8.60 5.30
C LEU A 443 23.79 9.52 4.96
N ASP A 444 23.75 10.25 3.86
CA ASP A 444 24.82 11.22 3.54
C ASP A 444 24.78 12.44 4.47
N ALA A 445 23.61 12.85 4.93
CA ALA A 445 23.46 13.94 5.90
C ALA A 445 23.84 13.52 7.33
N TYR A 446 23.51 12.30 7.75
CA TYR A 446 23.57 11.90 9.16
C TYR A 446 24.32 10.60 9.46
N GLY A 447 24.66 9.83 8.43
CA GLY A 447 25.32 8.53 8.56
C GLY A 447 26.76 8.66 9.01
N VAL A 448 27.13 7.92 10.05
CA VAL A 448 28.49 7.82 10.62
C VAL A 448 29.06 6.42 10.53
#